data_AF-A0A7Z0NEK5-F1
#
_entry.id   AF-A0A7Z0NEK5-F1
#
_cell.length_a   1.000
_cell.length_b   1.000
_cell.length_c   1.000
_cell.angle_alpha   90.00
_cell.angle_beta   90.00
_cell.angle_gamma   90.00
#
_symmetry.space_group_name_H-M   'P 1'
#
loop_
_entity.id
_entity.type
_entity.pdbx_description
1 polymer ?
#
loop_
_entity_poly.entity_id
_entity_poly.type
_entity_poly.pdbx_seq_one_letter_code
_entity_poly.pdbx_strand_id
1 'polypeptide(L)' 'MMTQTAKQIAAGQRRSLRAMRKKILDMAAAWDEVDQFNMNTLEELADQTEKVACGLVNESSEWEPMP' A
#
# COMPACT_ATOMS: atom_id res chain seq x y z
N MET A 1 19.92 -19.96 7.60
CA MET A 1 18.74 -19.06 7.60
C MET A 1 18.04 -19.21 6.26
N MET A 2 16.74 -19.46 6.23
CA MET A 2 15.96 -19.40 4.98
C MET A 2 15.67 -17.92 4.70
N THR A 3 16.27 -17.36 3.65
CA THR A 3 15.92 -16.03 3.14
C THR A 3 14.51 -16.08 2.57
N GLN A 4 13.67 -15.12 2.96
CA GLN A 4 12.31 -15.02 2.43
C GLN A 4 12.33 -14.75 0.93
N THR A 5 11.45 -15.42 0.19
CA THR A 5 11.24 -15.15 -1.24
C THR A 5 10.61 -13.77 -1.45
N ALA A 6 10.80 -13.18 -2.63
CA ALA A 6 10.15 -11.90 -2.99
C ALA A 6 8.62 -11.94 -2.80
N LYS A 7 7.99 -13.09 -3.13
CA LYS A 7 6.55 -13.32 -2.92
C LYS A 7 6.16 -13.29 -1.44
N GLN A 8 6.97 -13.87 -0.56
CA GLN A 8 6.75 -13.84 0.90
C GLN A 8 6.93 -12.44 1.48
N ILE A 9 7.98 -11.71 1.05
CA ILE A 9 8.23 -10.33 1.47
C ILE A 9 7.05 -9.43 1.08
N ALA A 10 6.64 -9.50 -0.18
CA ALA A 10 5.52 -8.72 -0.70
C ALA A 10 4.19 -9.07 -0.01
N ALA A 11 3.93 -10.34 0.30
CA ALA A 11 2.76 -10.72 1.06
C ALA A 11 2.75 -10.08 2.47
N GLY A 12 3.91 -10.03 3.15
CA GLY A 12 4.06 -9.34 4.41
C GLY A 12 3.81 -7.84 4.29
N GLN A 13 4.48 -7.19 3.34
CA GLN A 13 4.36 -5.76 3.09
C GLN A 13 2.95 -5.33 2.69
N ARG A 14 2.24 -6.11 1.86
CA ARG A 14 0.82 -5.87 1.51
C ARG A 14 -0.08 -5.81 2.74
N ARG A 15 0.09 -6.74 3.69
CA ARG A 15 -0.69 -6.73 4.94
C ARG A 15 -0.36 -5.51 5.79
N SER A 16 0.93 -5.17 5.91
CA SER A 16 1.36 -3.98 6.66
C SER A 16 0.83 -2.68 6.04
N LEU A 17 0.91 -2.54 4.71
CA LEU A 17 0.39 -1.38 3.99
C LEU A 17 -1.13 -1.23 4.19
N ARG A 18 -1.91 -2.32 4.10
CA ARG A 18 -3.35 -2.27 4.38
C ARG A 18 -3.68 -1.91 5.82
N ALA A 19 -2.88 -2.36 6.78
CA ALA A 19 -3.03 -1.95 8.17
C ALA A 19 -2.71 -0.46 8.37
N MET A 20 -1.68 0.07 7.68
CA MET A 20 -1.37 1.50 7.69
C MET A 20 -2.47 2.32 7.01
N ARG A 21 -2.99 1.88 5.87
CA ARG A 21 -4.14 2.50 5.19
C ARG A 21 -5.30 2.69 6.15
N LYS A 22 -5.67 1.65 6.91
CA LYS A 22 -6.73 1.75 7.92
C LYS A 22 -6.44 2.83 8.95
N LYS A 23 -5.23 2.86 9.51
CA LYS A 23 -4.83 3.89 10.49
C LYS A 23 -4.90 5.30 9.92
N ILE A 24 -4.48 5.48 8.66
CA ILE A 24 -4.53 6.78 7.98
C ILE A 24 -5.99 7.23 7.77
N LEU A 25 -6.90 6.32 7.40
CA LEU A 25 -8.33 6.62 7.30
C LEU A 25 -8.94 6.96 8.66
N ASP A 26 -8.56 6.25 9.73
CA ASP A 26 -9.00 6.59 11.09
C ASP A 26 -8.50 7.98 11.50
N MET A 27 -7.29 8.38 11.08
CA MET A 27 -6.77 9.74 11.27
C MET A 27 -7.54 10.77 10.42
N ALA A 28 -7.87 10.45 9.17
CA ALA A 28 -8.64 11.33 8.28
C ALA A 28 -10.02 11.62 8.88
N ALA A 29 -10.70 10.59 9.38
CA ALA A 29 -12.00 10.72 10.04
C ALA A 29 -11.96 11.63 11.28
N ALA A 30 -10.83 11.72 11.97
CA ALA A 30 -10.67 12.65 13.10
C ALA A 30 -10.61 14.13 12.67
N TRP A 31 -10.37 14.40 11.38
CA TRP A 31 -10.42 15.74 10.78
C TRP A 31 -11.78 16.07 10.15
N ASP A 32 -12.73 15.14 10.17
CA ASP A 32 -14.08 15.38 9.69
C ASP A 32 -14.69 16.58 10.44
N GLU A 33 -15.33 17.48 9.69
CA GLU A 33 -15.86 18.76 10.17
C GLU A 33 -14.84 19.76 10.80
N VAL A 34 -13.55 19.40 10.95
CA VAL A 34 -12.50 20.26 11.51
C VAL A 34 -11.71 20.96 10.42
N ASP A 35 -11.17 20.19 9.47
CA ASP A 35 -10.35 20.70 8.38
C ASP A 35 -10.40 19.75 7.17
N GLN A 36 -11.14 20.17 6.14
CA GLN A 36 -11.30 19.40 4.91
C GLN A 36 -9.98 19.20 4.16
N PHE A 37 -9.02 20.12 4.24
CA PHE A 37 -7.73 19.96 3.58
C PHE A 37 -6.92 18.84 4.21
N ASN A 38 -6.86 18.79 5.55
CA ASN A 38 -6.15 17.72 6.26
C ASN A 38 -6.84 16.37 6.07
N MET A 39 -8.18 16.33 6.11
CA MET A 39 -8.97 15.13 5.82
C MET A 39 -8.64 14.58 4.42
N ASN A 40 -8.77 15.41 3.38
CA ASN A 40 -8.54 15.01 1.99
C ASN A 40 -7.09 14.56 1.77
N THR A 41 -6.10 15.25 2.35
CA THR A 41 -4.68 14.88 2.22
C THR A 41 -4.40 13.50 2.83
N LEU A 42 -5.03 13.17 3.95
CA LEU A 42 -4.90 11.86 4.59
C LEU A 42 -5.61 10.77 3.78
N GLU A 43 -6.79 11.05 3.21
CA GLU A 43 -7.47 10.11 2.31
C GLU A 43 -6.63 9.81 1.06
N GLU A 44 -6.04 10.84 0.44
CA GLU A 44 -5.13 10.65 -0.69
C GLU A 44 -3.91 9.78 -0.33
N LEU A 45 -3.34 9.97 0.87
CA LEU A 45 -2.25 9.13 1.36
C LEU A 45 -2.68 7.68 1.60
N ALA A 46 -3.88 7.46 2.12
CA ALA A 46 -4.45 6.13 2.30
C ALA A 46 -4.62 5.41 0.95
N ASP A 47 -5.05 6.13 -0.09
CA ASP A 47 -5.20 5.60 -1.44
C ASP A 47 -3.85 5.29 -2.10
N GLN A 48 -2.85 6.15 -1.92
CA GLN A 48 -1.48 5.86 -2.37
C GLN A 48 -0.92 4.60 -1.70
N THR A 49 -1.21 4.40 -0.41
CA THR A 49 -0.80 3.20 0.33
C THR A 49 -1.42 1.93 -0.26
N GLU A 50 -2.70 1.95 -0.66
CA GLU A 50 -3.33 0.81 -1.35
C GLU A 50 -2.74 0.59 -2.74
N LYS A 51 -2.48 1.66 -3.51
CA LYS A 51 -1.86 1.55 -4.84
C LYS A 51 -0.51 0.83 -4.75
N VAL A 52 0.33 1.20 -3.78
CA VAL A 52 1.61 0.51 -3.54
C VAL A 52 1.36 -0.95 -3.15
N ALA A 53 0.42 -1.22 -2.24
CA ALA A 53 0.11 -2.59 -1.84
C ALA A 53 -0.32 -3.47 -3.03
N CYS A 54 -1.15 -2.94 -3.94
CA CYS A 54 -1.56 -3.64 -5.15
C CYS A 54 -0.40 -3.83 -6.15
N GLY A 55 0.55 -2.88 -6.22
CA GLY A 55 1.72 -2.97 -7.10
C GLY A 55 2.80 -3.95 -6.62
N LEU A 56 2.78 -4.35 -5.35
CA LEU A 56 3.74 -5.33 -4.82
C LEU A 56 3.49 -6.73 -5.42
N VAL A 57 4.44 -7.11 -6.29
CA VAL A 57 4.45 -8.35 -7.10
C VAL A 57 3.36 -8.35 -8.17
N ASN A 58 3.35 -7.31 -9.00
CA ASN A 58 2.88 -7.44 -10.39
C ASN A 58 3.95 -8.18 -11.19
N GLU A 59 3.79 -9.50 -11.31
CA GLU A 59 4.58 -10.36 -12.21
C GLU A 59 4.15 -10.04 -13.66
N SER A 60 4.74 -9.02 -14.28
CA SER A 60 4.60 -8.74 -15.72
C SER A 60 5.90 -8.12 -16.27
N SER A 61 7.00 -8.83 -16.09
CA SER A 61 8.05 -8.89 -17.10
C SER A 61 8.87 -10.14 -16.83
N GLU A 62 8.25 -11.29 -17.08
CA GLU A 62 9.03 -12.43 -17.56
C GLU A 62 9.58 -11.99 -18.92
N TRP A 63 10.75 -11.36 -18.89
CA TRP A 63 11.53 -11.14 -20.10
C TRP A 63 11.99 -12.53 -20.53
N GLU A 64 11.25 -13.16 -21.44
CA GLU A 64 11.77 -14.28 -22.20
C GLU A 64 12.70 -13.70 -23.28
N PRO A 65 14.02 -14.00 -23.26
CA PRO A 65 14.84 -13.72 -24.41
C PRO A 65 14.31 -14.60 -25.57
N MET A 66 13.72 -13.97 -26.58
CA MET A 66 13.37 -14.66 -27.83
C MET A 66 14.65 -15.22 -28.48
N PRO A 67 14.58 -16.43 -29.07
CA PRO A 67 15.73 -17.13 -29.66
C PRO A 67 16.34 -16.41 -30.87
#